data_AF-A0A7V9EKW7-F1
#
_entry.id   AF-A0A7V9EKW7-F1
#
_cell.length_a   1.000
_cell.length_b   1.000
_cell.length_c   1.000
_cell.angle_alpha   90.00
_cell.angle_beta   90.00
_cell.angle_gamma   90.00
#
_symmetry.space_group_name_H-M   'P 1'
#
loop_
_entity.id
_entity.type
_entity.pdbx_description
1 polymer ?
#
loop_
_entity_poly.entity_id
_entity_poly.type
_entity_poly.pdbx_seq_one_letter_code
_entity_poly.pdbx_strand_id
1 'polypeptide(L)' 'RFEAALAAGGSLLAVHWRLATNYPLQGDDVHDLLARHTTLVQALSRRAPEYRLDRFDKQGGAGQGSP' A
#
# COMPACT_ATOMS: atom_id res chain seq x y z
N ARG A 1 -13.49 3.17 -2.91
CA ARG A 1 -12.13 3.22 -2.32
C ARG A 1 -11.71 1.79 -1.99
N PHE A 2 -10.53 1.35 -2.38
CA PHE A 2 -10.09 -0.06 -2.21
C PHE A 2 -9.96 -0.46 -0.72
N GLU A 3 -9.76 0.52 0.17
CA GLU A 3 -9.65 0.34 1.62
C GLU A 3 -10.93 -0.25 2.26
N ALA A 4 -12.08 -0.08 1.61
CA ALA A 4 -13.34 -0.65 2.06
C ALA A 4 -13.40 -2.18 1.87
N ALA A 5 -12.63 -2.72 0.92
CA ALA A 5 -12.55 -4.15 0.66
C ALA A 5 -11.61 -4.89 1.65
N LEU A 6 -10.80 -4.16 2.40
CA LEU A 6 -9.91 -4.75 3.42
C LEU A 6 -10.67 -5.01 4.71
N ALA A 7 -10.55 -6.22 5.25
CA ALA A 7 -10.96 -6.52 6.62
C ALA A 7 -10.19 -5.66 7.64
N ALA A 8 -10.70 -5.55 8.87
CA ALA A 8 -9.97 -4.91 9.96
C ALA A 8 -8.61 -5.63 10.17
N GLY A 9 -7.52 -4.86 10.23
CA GLY A 9 -6.16 -5.42 10.28
C GLY A 9 -5.63 -5.95 8.95
N GLY A 10 -6.39 -5.87 7.85
CA GLY A 10 -5.95 -6.32 6.53
C GLY A 10 -4.91 -5.40 5.90
N SER A 11 -4.10 -5.96 4.98
CA SER A 11 -3.02 -5.24 4.30
C SER A 11 -3.26 -5.11 2.80
N LEU A 12 -2.85 -3.98 2.24
CA LEU A 12 -2.58 -3.79 0.81
C LEU A 12 -1.06 -3.97 0.59
N LEU A 13 -0.68 -4.88 -0.30
CA LEU A 13 0.70 -5.01 -0.76
C LEU A 13 0.79 -4.55 -2.22
N ALA A 14 1.60 -3.52 -2.47
CA ALA A 14 1.88 -3.02 -3.81
C ALA A 14 3.33 -3.35 -4.19
N VAL A 15 3.53 -3.90 -5.40
CA VAL A 15 4.85 -4.20 -5.95
C VAL A 15 4.87 -3.82 -7.42
N HIS A 16 5.77 -2.93 -7.81
CA HIS A 16 5.91 -2.50 -9.20
C HIS A 16 7.36 -2.47 -9.65
N TRP A 17 7.57 -2.81 -10.91
CA TRP A 17 8.84 -2.62 -11.60
C TRP A 17 9.16 -1.12 -11.73
N ARG A 18 10.44 -0.79 -11.62
CA ARG A 18 10.96 0.59 -11.71
C ARG A 18 11.76 0.86 -12.99
N LEU A 19 12.03 -0.18 -13.77
CA LEU A 19 12.64 -0.03 -15.09
C LEU A 19 11.64 0.60 -16.06
N ALA A 20 12.15 1.24 -17.11
CA ALA A 20 11.32 1.92 -18.09
C ALA A 20 10.24 0.99 -18.67
N THR A 21 8.99 1.44 -18.59
CA THR A 21 7.84 0.76 -19.19
C THR A 21 7.15 1.66 -20.20
N ASN A 22 6.36 1.07 -21.09
CA ASN A 22 5.48 1.78 -22.01
C ASN A 22 4.10 2.13 -21.40
N TYR A 23 3.91 1.91 -20.10
CA TYR A 23 2.70 2.29 -19.40
C TYR A 23 2.69 3.79 -19.08
N PRO A 24 1.50 4.41 -18.99
CA PRO A 24 1.39 5.85 -18.78
C PRO A 24 1.85 6.32 -17.40
N LEU A 25 2.01 5.42 -16.43
CA LEU A 25 2.39 5.71 -15.06
C LEU A 25 3.50 4.76 -14.62
N GLN A 26 4.60 5.29 -14.10
CA GLN A 26 5.71 4.46 -13.64
C GLN A 26 5.41 3.86 -12.26
N GLY A 27 6.11 2.77 -11.92
CA GLY A 27 5.91 2.08 -10.64
C GLY A 27 6.07 2.99 -9.43
N ASP A 28 7.07 3.88 -9.44
CA ASP A 28 7.27 4.82 -8.33
C ASP A 28 6.11 5.81 -8.18
N ASP A 29 5.56 6.30 -9.29
CA ASP A 29 4.43 7.24 -9.29
C ASP A 29 3.16 6.60 -8.72
N VAL A 30 2.90 5.32 -9.06
CA VAL A 30 1.78 4.56 -8.49
C VAL A 30 1.87 4.52 -6.97
N HIS A 31 3.05 4.20 -6.45
CA HIS A 31 3.25 4.09 -5.01
C HIS A 31 3.16 5.45 -4.30
N ASP A 32 3.63 6.52 -4.93
CA ASP A 32 3.50 7.87 -4.38
C ASP A 32 2.05 8.33 -4.37
N LEU A 33 1.25 7.95 -5.38
CA LEU A 33 -0.20 8.17 -5.37
C LEU A 33 -0.88 7.39 -4.26
N LEU A 34 -0.52 6.11 -4.05
CA LEU A 34 -1.05 5.31 -2.95
C LEU A 34 -0.77 5.99 -1.60
N ALA A 35 0.48 6.37 -1.34
CA ALA A 35 0.89 7.00 -0.08
C ALA A 35 0.18 8.35 0.16
N ARG A 36 -0.04 9.15 -0.89
CA ARG A 36 -0.74 10.45 -0.78
C ARG A 36 -2.24 10.33 -0.58
N HIS A 37 -2.86 9.30 -1.15
CA HIS A 37 -4.32 9.24 -1.27
C HIS A 37 -4.98 8.14 -0.44
N THR A 38 -4.23 7.22 0.16
CA THR A 38 -4.80 6.22 1.05
C THR A 38 -4.90 6.73 2.49
N THR A 39 -5.77 6.09 3.28
CA THR A 39 -5.82 6.27 4.75
C THR A 39 -5.18 5.11 5.51
N LEU A 40 -4.67 4.10 4.78
CA LEU A 40 -3.93 2.97 5.34
C LEU A 40 -2.55 3.43 5.83
N VAL A 41 -2.04 2.78 6.88
CA VAL A 41 -0.72 3.10 7.44
C VAL A 41 0.36 2.39 6.64
N GLN A 42 1.30 3.12 6.06
CA GLN A 42 2.45 2.51 5.38
C GLN A 42 3.39 1.86 6.41
N ALA A 43 3.31 0.55 6.53
CA ALA A 43 4.04 -0.23 7.54
C ALA A 43 5.40 -0.73 7.03
N LEU A 44 5.54 -0.89 5.72
CA LEU A 44 6.78 -1.32 5.09
C LEU A 44 6.99 -0.54 3.79
N SER A 45 8.22 -0.09 3.55
CA SER A 45 8.66 0.46 2.28
C SER A 45 10.04 -0.07 1.92
N ARG A 46 10.18 -0.60 0.70
CA ARG A 46 11.45 -1.03 0.15
C ARG A 46 11.57 -0.57 -1.29
N ARG A 47 12.68 0.11 -1.60
CA ARG A 47 13.10 0.43 -2.96
C ARG A 47 14.35 -0.36 -3.29
N ALA A 48 14.25 -1.19 -4.32
CA ALA A 48 15.36 -1.84 -4.98
C ALA A 48 15.59 -1.16 -6.34
N PRO A 49 16.71 -1.43 -7.03
CA PRO A 49 16.93 -0.89 -8.39
C PRO A 49 15.81 -1.30 -9.36
N GLU A 50 15.34 -2.54 -9.28
CA GLU A 50 14.42 -3.10 -10.27
C GLU A 50 12.95 -2.94 -9.87
N TYR A 51 12.66 -2.86 -8.57
CA TYR A 51 11.29 -2.82 -8.05
C TYR A 51 11.13 -1.92 -6.83
N ARG A 52 9.90 -1.48 -6.61
CA ARG A 52 9.44 -0.90 -5.34
C ARG A 52 8.38 -1.79 -4.75
N LEU A 53 8.43 -1.95 -3.43
CA LEU A 53 7.45 -2.69 -2.65
C LEU A 53 7.01 -1.81 -1.48
N ASP A 54 5.71 -1.62 -1.33
CA ASP A 54 5.10 -0.95 -0.17
C ASP A 54 3.98 -1.82 0.39
N ARG A 55 3.92 -1.95 1.73
CA ARG A 55 2.79 -2.55 2.44
C ARG A 55 2.07 -1.48 3.25
N PHE A 56 0.76 -1.43 3.10
CA PHE A 56 -0.11 -0.53 3.84
C PHE A 56 -1.12 -1.34 4.65
N ASP A 57 -1.21 -1.07 5.95
CA ASP A 57 -2.04 -1.82 6.88
C ASP A 57 -3.28 -0.99 7.27
N LYS A 58 -4.45 -1.63 7.24
CA LYS A 58 -5.67 -1.06 7.80
C LYS A 58 -5.62 -1.23 9.30
N GLN A 59 -5.81 -0.15 10.04
CA GLN A 59 -5.95 -0.23 11.50
C GLN A 59 -6.98 -1.32 11.85
N GLY A 60 -6.59 -2.26 12.71
CA GLY A 60 -7.55 -3.16 13.34
C GLY A 60 -8.44 -2.28 14.21
N GLY A 61 -9.74 -2.24 13.93
CA GLY A 61 -10.67 -1.63 14.88
C GLY A 61 -10.41 -2.28 16.24
N ALA A 62 -10.21 -1.48 17.29
CA ALA A 62 -10.03 -2.00 18.64
C ALA A 62 -11.14 -3.02 18.87
N GLY A 63 -10.77 -4.30 18.95
CA GLY A 63 -11.68 -5.30 19.46
C GLY A 63 -12.06 -4.79 20.83
N GLN A 64 -13.31 -4.36 20.99
CA GLN A 64 -13.91 -4.16 22.29
C GLN A 64 -13.97 -5.57 22.92
N GLY A 65 -12.84 -5.99 23.50
CA GLY A 65 -12.84 -6.98 24.55
C GLY A 65 -13.38 -6.28 25.79
N SER A 66 -14.69 -6.40 26.00
CA SER A 66 -15.24 -6.28 27.35
C SER A 66 -15.34 -7.69 27.93
N PRO A 67 -14.83 -7.93 29.15
CA PRO A 67 -15.32 -9.03 29.97
C PRO A 67 -16.80 -8.82 30.35
#